data_AF-A0AAD0NE10-F1
#
_entry.id   AF-A0AAD0NE10-F1
#
_cell.length_a   1.000
_cell.length_b   1.000
_cell.length_c   1.000
_cell.angle_alpha   90.00
_cell.angle_beta   90.00
_cell.angle_gamma   90.00
#
_symmetry.space_group_name_H-M   'P 1'
#
loop_
_entity.id
_entity.type
_entity.pdbx_description
1 polymer ?
#
loop_
_entity_poly.entity_id
_entity_poly.type
_entity_poly.pdbx_seq_one_letter_code
_entity_poly.pdbx_strand_id
1 'polypeptide(L)' 'MVTASEFLDLRRSESERLRVQLRQYRGREFIDVRFWYLTDDGEYRPSQKGVTLNPSQLAELIQALMIAGRAFDAKGVN' A
#
# COMPACT_ATOMS: atom_id res chain seq x y z
N MET A 1 20.78 -6.97 -7.41
CA MET A 1 19.31 -7.04 -7.27
C MET A 1 18.93 -6.20 -6.08
N VAL A 2 18.22 -5.08 -6.28
CA VAL A 2 17.70 -4.28 -5.17
C VAL A 2 16.31 -4.86 -4.88
N THR A 3 16.20 -5.62 -3.80
CA THR A 3 14.92 -6.13 -3.31
C THR A 3 14.10 -4.91 -2.92
N ALA A 4 13.02 -4.62 -3.64
CA ALA A 4 12.03 -3.66 -3.16
C ALA A 4 11.50 -4.22 -1.83
N SER A 5 11.77 -3.52 -0.72
CA SER A 5 11.28 -3.93 0.59
C SER A 5 9.76 -3.83 0.59
N GLU A 6 9.10 -4.99 0.54
CA GLU A 6 7.65 -5.13 0.66
C GLU A 6 7.30 -5.38 2.13
N PHE A 7 6.46 -4.51 2.68
CA PHE A 7 6.06 -4.52 4.08
C PHE A 7 4.65 -5.10 4.27
N LEU A 8 3.85 -5.14 3.20
CA LEU A 8 2.52 -5.73 3.18
C LEU A 8 2.22 -6.24 1.76
N ASP A 9 1.66 -7.45 1.67
CA ASP A 9 0.97 -7.98 0.49
C ASP A 9 -0.35 -8.60 0.97
N LEU A 10 -1.44 -7.85 0.79
CA LEU A 10 -2.77 -8.26 1.19
C LEU A 10 -3.56 -8.71 -0.02
N ARG A 11 -3.92 -10.00 -0.06
CA ARG A 11 -4.84 -10.55 -1.07
C ARG A 11 -6.23 -9.92 -0.90
N ARG A 12 -6.72 -9.26 -1.95
CA ARG A 12 -8.08 -8.68 -2.01
C ARG A 12 -9.03 -9.57 -2.81
N SER A 13 -8.52 -10.22 -3.85
CA SER A 13 -9.22 -11.24 -4.63
C SER A 13 -8.22 -12.26 -5.18
N GLU A 14 -8.62 -13.12 -6.13
CA GLU A 14 -7.67 -14.01 -6.82
C GLU A 14 -6.69 -13.23 -7.70
N SER A 15 -7.16 -12.14 -8.30
CA SER A 15 -6.39 -11.34 -9.26
C SER A 15 -5.93 -9.99 -8.73
N GLU A 16 -6.23 -9.62 -7.48
CA GLU A 16 -5.89 -8.32 -6.92
C GLU A 16 -5.20 -8.41 -5.55
N ARG A 17 -4.13 -7.62 -5.39
CA ARG A 17 -3.34 -7.50 -4.15
C ARG A 17 -3.15 -6.03 -3.79
N LEU A 18 -3.20 -5.69 -2.51
CA LEU A 18 -2.79 -4.39 -2.02
C LEU A 18 -1.40 -4.52 -1.39
N ARG A 19 -0.43 -3.75 -1.90
CA ARG A 19 0.96 -3.81 -1.44
C ARG A 19 1.41 -2.49 -0.83
N VAL A 20 2.25 -2.60 0.20
CA VAL A 20 2.99 -1.46 0.80
C VAL A 20 4.47 -1.73 0.61
N GLN A 21 5.16 -0.83 -0.10
CA GLN A 21 6.55 -1.03 -0.50
C GLN A 21 7.35 0.27 -0.40
N LEU A 22 8.66 0.15 -0.19
CA LEU A 22 9.57 1.26 -0.43
C LEU A 22 9.98 1.29 -1.90
N ARG A 23 9.98 2.49 -2.48
CA ARG A 23 10.40 2.75 -3.85
C ARG A 23 11.43 3.85 -3.90
N GLN A 24 12.46 3.66 -4.72
CA GLN A 24 13.43 4.70 -5.02
C GLN A 24 13.08 5.37 -6.35
N TYR A 25 13.03 6.70 -6.37
CA TYR A 25 12.88 7.48 -7.59
C TYR A 25 13.80 8.70 -7.54
N ARG A 26 14.69 8.83 -8.53
CA ARG A 26 15.69 9.90 -8.64
C ARG A 26 16.50 10.11 -7.34
N GLY A 27 16.95 9.01 -6.74
CA GLY A 27 17.75 9.03 -5.50
C GLY A 27 16.97 9.35 -4.23
N ARG A 28 15.65 9.47 -4.28
CA ARG A 28 14.78 9.69 -3.12
C ARG A 28 13.94 8.44 -2.86
N GLU A 29 13.72 8.13 -1.59
CA GLU A 29 12.85 7.03 -1.16
C GLU A 29 11.44 7.53 -0.89
N PHE A 30 10.47 6.70 -1.27
CA PHE A 30 9.04 6.93 -1.13
C PHE A 30 8.36 5.67 -0.64
N ILE A 31 7.24 5.84 0.05
CA ILE A 31 6.38 4.73 0.45
C ILE A 31 5.26 4.65 -0.58
N ASP A 32 5.11 3.50 -1.24
CA ASP A 32 4.04 3.27 -2.21
C ASP A 32 3.02 2.30 -1.63
N VAL A 33 1.76 2.72 -1.61
CA VAL A 33 0.61 1.90 -1.21
C VAL A 33 -0.27 1.74 -2.44
N ARG A 34 -0.31 0.55 -3.03
CA ARG A 34 -0.84 0.39 -4.39
C ARG A 34 -1.53 -0.95 -4.59
N PHE A 35 -2.61 -0.93 -5.38
CA PHE A 35 -3.22 -2.15 -5.88
C PHE A 35 -2.42 -2.70 -7.05
N TRP A 36 -2.17 -3.99 -7.01
CA TRP A 36 -1.54 -4.78 -8.04
C TRP A 36 -2.56 -5.75 -8.60
N TYR A 37 -2.52 -5.93 -9.91
CA TYR A 37 -3.41 -6.84 -10.63
C TYR A 37 -2.59 -7.95 -11.30
N LEU A 38 -3.17 -9.15 -11.35
CA LEU A 38 -2.62 -10.28 -12.08
C LEU A 38 -2.85 -10.05 -13.58
N THR A 39 -1.79 -10.08 -14.38
CA THR A 39 -1.85 -10.04 -15.84
C THR A 39 -2.12 -11.43 -16.40
N ASP A 40 -2.52 -11.49 -17.67
CA ASP A 40 -2.72 -12.75 -18.41
C ASP A 40 -1.45 -13.61 -18.43
N ASP A 41 -0.28 -12.95 -18.38
CA ASP A 41 1.07 -13.52 -18.32
C ASP A 41 1.35 -14.23 -16.97
N GLY A 42 0.43 -14.15 -15.99
CA GLY A 42 0.59 -14.73 -14.66
C GLY A 42 1.41 -13.87 -13.68
N GLU A 43 1.76 -12.64 -14.04
CA GLU A 43 2.55 -11.74 -13.21
C GLU A 43 1.70 -10.65 -12.58
N TYR A 44 2.04 -10.24 -11.35
CA TYR A 44 1.42 -9.07 -10.74
C TYR A 44 2.09 -7.80 -11.25
N ARG A 45 1.28 -6.82 -11.70
CA ARG A 45 1.74 -5.49 -12.08
C ARG A 45 1.06 -4.38 -11.27
N PRO A 46 1.75 -3.26 -11.00
CA PRO A 46 1.17 -2.15 -10.26
C PRO A 46 0.08 -1.48 -11.11
N SER A 47 -1.08 -1.22 -10.53
CA SER A 47 -2.13 -0.43 -11.16
C SER A 47 -1.93 1.07 -10.91
N GLN A 48 -2.71 1.91 -11.58
CA GLN A 48 -2.78 3.34 -11.25
C GLN A 48 -3.46 3.61 -9.89
N LYS A 49 -4.24 2.66 -9.35
CA LYS A 49 -4.92 2.79 -8.07
C LYS A 49 -3.93 2.64 -6.91
N GLY A 50 -3.58 3.75 -6.29
CA GLY A 50 -2.65 3.78 -5.17
C GLY A 50 -2.10 5.18 -4.95
N VAL A 51 -1.31 5.33 -3.89
CA VAL A 51 -0.66 6.58 -3.53
C VAL A 51 0.81 6.34 -3.26
N THR A 52 1.63 7.27 -3.73
CA THR A 52 3.04 7.36 -3.36
C THR A 52 3.18 8.52 -2.39
N LEU A 53 3.78 8.24 -1.23
CA LEU A 53 3.89 9.15 -0.10
C LEU A 53 5.35 9.54 0.11
N ASN A 54 5.56 10.82 0.41
CA ASN A 54 6.83 11.27 0.94
C ASN A 54 6.95 10.80 2.40
N PRO A 55 8.12 10.31 2.85
CA PRO A 55 8.35 9.99 4.25
C PRO A 55 7.91 11.09 5.24
N SER A 56 8.00 12.36 4.87
CA SER A 56 7.57 13.48 5.71
C SER A 56 6.06 13.51 6.01
N GLN A 57 5.23 12.88 5.17
CA GLN A 57 3.77 12.84 5.32
C GLN A 57 3.29 11.58 6.05
N LEU A 58 4.19 10.62 6.29
CA LEU A 58 3.82 9.30 6.79
C LEU A 58 3.24 9.35 8.21
N ALA A 59 3.83 10.15 9.09
CA ALA A 59 3.43 10.23 10.49
C ALA A 59 1.96 10.68 10.64
N GLU A 60 1.56 11.71 9.89
CA GLU A 60 0.19 12.23 9.88
C GLU A 60 -0.79 11.19 9.32
N LEU A 61 -0.43 10.51 8.23
CA LEU A 61 -1.28 9.47 7.65
C LEU A 61 -1.48 8.29 8.61
N ILE A 62 -0.42 7.81 9.27
CA ILE A 62 -0.52 6.72 10.24
C ILE A 62 -1.46 7.12 11.39
N GLN A 63 -1.31 8.34 11.92
CA GLN A 63 -2.21 8.83 12.97
C GLN A 63 -3.67 8.86 12.50
N ALA A 64 -3.94 9.37 11.29
CA ALA A 64 -5.27 9.42 10.72
C ALA A 64 -5.88 8.01 10.55
N LEU A 65 -5.10 7.04 10.04
CA LEU A 65 -5.54 5.65 9.89
C LEU A 65 -5.86 4.99 11.23
N MET A 66 -5.04 5.23 12.26
CA MET A 66 -5.27 4.70 13.62
C MET A 66 -6.54 5.28 14.25
N ILE A 67 -6.79 6.59 14.09
CA ILE A 67 -8.02 7.24 14.56
C ILE A 67 -9.24 6.67 13.83
N ALA A 68 -9.16 6.55 12.50
CA ALA A 68 -10.25 5.99 11.69
C ALA A 68 -10.57 4.55 12.06
N GLY A 69 -9.55 3.71 12.29
CA GLY A 69 -9.72 2.33 12.74
C GLY A 69 -10.47 2.24 14.06
N ARG A 70 -10.06 3.00 15.07
CA ARG A 70 -10.77 3.05 16.36
C ARG A 70 -12.21 3.54 16.23
N ALA A 71 -12.45 4.54 15.38
CA ALA A 71 -13.80 5.07 15.14
C ALA A 71 -14.70 4.04 14.42
N PHE A 72 -14.12 3.17 13.59
CA PHE A 72 -14.84 2.06 12.97
C PHE A 72 -15.21 0.99 14.00
N ASP A 73 -14.24 0.57 14.84
CA ASP A 73 -14.48 -0.42 15.89
C ASP A 73 -15.54 0.05 16.92
N ALA A 74 -15.53 1.34 17.25
CA ALA A 74 -16.50 1.95 18.18
C ALA A 74 -17.93 2.01 17.64
N LYS A 75 -18.13 1.88 16.32
CA LYS A 75 -19.46 1.91 15.69
C LYS A 75 -20.16 0.55 15.62
N GLY A 76 -19.52 -0.51 16.14
CA GLY A 76 -20.08 -1.86 16.17
C GLY A 76 -20.01 -2.52 14.80
N VAL A 77 -19.24 -3.60 14.73
CA VAL A 77 -19.21 -4.49 13.57
C VAL A 77 -20.54 -5.23 13.51
N ASN A 78 -21.27 -5.07 12.41
CA ASN A 78 -22.26 -6.05 11.92
C ASN A 78 -21.56 -6.90 10.85
#